data_AF-A0A7S3BT27-F1
#
_entry.id   AF-A0A7S3BT27-F1
#
_cell.length_a   1.000
_cell.length_b   1.000
_cell.length_c   1.000
_cell.angle_alpha   90.00
_cell.angle_beta   90.00
_cell.angle_gamma   90.00
#
_symmetry.space_group_name_H-M   'P 1'
#
loop_
_entity.id
_entity.type
_entity.pdbx_description
1 polymer ?
#
loop_
_entity_poly.entity_id
_entity_poly.type
_entity_poly.pdbx_seq_one_letter_code
_entity_poly.pdbx_strand_id
1 'polypeptide(L)'
;VLPVGLREANSLLFSPAEAFTPRWWKKCGVREPMATDWERPAGCDSASRQITYTSPPTAFSRASPTKETQVFTVEEPHNGIYTVDVLLDPGPNVPFGTRFRIRWRYLLLAAQKDTTRLQLSYQLLWVKPCPIKGWVEKLTLAELRRVGKDMSALLGEMGFLA
;
A
#
# COMPACT_ATOMS: atom_id res chain seq x y z
N VAL A 1 -8.56 -1.66 -14.69
CA VAL A 1 -9.31 -0.38 -14.67
C VAL A 1 -10.51 -0.62 -13.78
N LEU A 2 -10.79 0.29 -12.85
CA LEU A 2 -11.93 0.17 -11.94
C LEU A 2 -13.17 0.73 -12.65
N PRO A 3 -14.32 0.02 -12.65
CA PRO A 3 -15.54 0.42 -13.35
C PRO A 3 -16.35 1.47 -12.57
N VAL A 4 -15.68 2.32 -11.80
CA VAL A 4 -16.27 3.34 -10.93
C VAL A 4 -15.55 4.66 -11.09
N GLY A 5 -16.27 5.75 -10.82
CA GLY A 5 -15.73 7.10 -10.91
C GLY A 5 -14.62 7.35 -9.88
N LEU A 6 -13.77 8.32 -10.17
CA LEU A 6 -12.56 8.57 -9.37
C LEU A 6 -12.85 8.84 -7.88
N ARG A 7 -13.88 9.65 -7.59
CA ARG A 7 -14.27 9.96 -6.21
C ARG A 7 -14.73 8.72 -5.47
N GLU A 8 -15.51 7.86 -6.13
CA GLU A 8 -15.98 6.60 -5.57
C GLU A 8 -14.81 5.62 -5.35
N ALA A 9 -13.91 5.47 -6.33
CA ALA A 9 -12.69 4.69 -6.18
C ALA A 9 -11.85 5.15 -4.97
N ASN A 10 -11.71 6.45 -4.80
CA ASN A 10 -11.01 7.02 -3.63
C ASN A 10 -11.73 6.71 -2.32
N SER A 11 -13.06 6.87 -2.28
CA SER A 11 -13.88 6.53 -1.12
C SER A 11 -13.72 5.06 -0.71
N LEU A 12 -13.66 4.15 -1.68
CA LEU A 12 -13.57 2.72 -1.46
C LEU A 12 -12.19 2.23 -1.00
N LEU A 13 -11.13 2.86 -1.52
CA LEU A 13 -9.75 2.39 -1.33
C LEU A 13 -8.97 3.15 -0.25
N PHE A 14 -9.26 4.43 -0.03
CA PHE A 14 -8.37 5.29 0.76
C PHE A 14 -9.09 6.26 1.70
N SER A 15 -10.43 6.26 1.73
CA SER A 15 -11.15 7.07 2.73
C SER A 15 -11.07 6.46 4.13
N PRO A 16 -11.30 7.24 5.19
CA PRO A 16 -11.40 6.71 6.55
C PRO A 16 -12.46 5.60 6.74
N ALA A 17 -13.47 5.53 5.86
CA ALA A 17 -14.51 4.50 5.86
C ALA A 17 -14.25 3.39 4.82
N GLU A 18 -13.01 3.26 4.33
CA GLU A 18 -12.66 2.29 3.29
C GLU A 18 -12.97 0.84 3.69
N ALA A 19 -13.45 0.04 2.74
CA ALA A 19 -13.64 -1.40 2.93
C ALA A 19 -12.42 -2.22 2.47
N PHE A 20 -11.48 -1.58 1.78
CA PHE A 20 -10.35 -2.25 1.14
C PHE A 20 -9.31 -2.75 2.15
N THR A 21 -8.72 -1.85 2.95
CA THR A 21 -7.64 -2.19 3.88
C THR A 21 -7.99 -3.33 4.86
N PRO A 22 -9.17 -3.35 5.53
CA PRO A 22 -9.52 -4.47 6.40
C PRO A 22 -9.64 -5.82 5.68
N ARG A 23 -10.19 -5.82 4.46
CA ARG A 23 -10.29 -7.04 3.62
C ARG A 23 -8.92 -7.48 3.13
N TRP A 24 -8.07 -6.53 2.77
CA TRP A 24 -6.71 -6.76 2.33
C TRP A 24 -5.86 -7.39 3.43
N TRP A 25 -5.91 -6.84 4.65
CA TRP A 25 -5.25 -7.42 5.82
C TRP A 25 -5.70 -8.84 6.11
N LYS A 26 -7.02 -9.08 6.08
CA LYS A 26 -7.57 -10.44 6.27
C LYS A 26 -7.04 -11.40 5.20
N LYS A 27 -7.04 -11.00 3.93
CA LYS A 27 -6.52 -11.82 2.81
C LYS A 27 -5.03 -12.10 2.95
N CYS A 28 -4.27 -11.12 3.41
CA CYS A 28 -2.83 -11.25 3.63
C CYS A 28 -2.49 -11.99 4.93
N GLY A 29 -3.45 -12.36 5.78
CA GLY A 29 -3.17 -12.96 7.09
C GLY A 29 -2.43 -12.02 8.04
N VAL A 30 -2.62 -10.72 7.89
CA VAL A 30 -2.12 -9.70 8.83
C VAL A 30 -2.84 -9.85 10.17
N ARG A 31 -2.09 -9.78 11.27
CA ARG A 31 -2.62 -9.90 12.64
C ARG A 31 -2.49 -8.60 13.41
N GLU A 32 -3.46 -8.35 14.27
CA GLU A 32 -3.49 -7.24 15.23
C GLU A 32 -3.20 -5.86 14.59
N PRO A 33 -3.85 -5.52 13.46
CA PRO A 33 -3.63 -4.22 12.87
C PRO A 33 -4.18 -3.10 13.76
N MET A 34 -3.35 -2.10 14.02
CA MET A 34 -3.69 -0.88 14.73
C MET A 34 -3.32 0.30 13.86
N ALA A 35 -4.34 1.08 13.46
CA ALA A 35 -4.17 2.31 12.70
C ALA A 35 -4.45 3.52 13.61
N THR A 36 -3.64 4.56 13.49
CA THR A 36 -3.99 5.89 14.03
C THR A 36 -5.06 6.53 13.17
N ASP A 37 -5.73 7.54 13.71
CA ASP A 37 -6.59 8.41 12.91
C ASP A 37 -5.77 9.11 11.82
N TRP A 38 -6.47 9.54 10.76
CA TRP A 38 -5.89 10.38 9.73
C TRP A 38 -5.64 11.78 10.26
N GLU A 39 -4.38 12.18 10.30
CA GLU A 39 -3.95 13.53 10.64
C GLU A 39 -3.89 14.37 9.38
N ARG A 40 -4.64 15.47 9.35
CA ARG A 40 -4.62 16.45 8.25
C ARG A 40 -4.18 17.81 8.79
N PRO A 41 -2.96 18.27 8.48
CA PRO A 41 -2.53 19.62 8.82
C PRO A 41 -3.43 20.68 8.17
N ALA A 42 -3.69 21.77 8.88
CA ALA A 42 -4.50 22.87 8.37
C ALA A 42 -3.84 23.48 7.12
N GLY A 43 -4.63 23.63 6.04
CA GLY A 43 -4.15 24.17 4.76
C GLY A 43 -3.37 23.18 3.89
N CYS A 44 -3.32 21.89 4.26
CA CYS A 44 -2.72 20.85 3.41
C CYS A 44 -3.79 19.94 2.79
N ASP A 45 -3.62 19.67 1.49
CA ASP A 45 -4.42 18.68 0.73
C ASP A 45 -3.95 17.23 0.96
N SER A 46 -3.04 17.04 1.92
CA SER A 46 -2.51 15.74 2.32
C SER A 46 -2.95 15.36 3.72
N ALA A 47 -3.21 14.08 3.94
CA ALA A 47 -3.41 13.49 5.25
C ALA A 47 -2.45 12.31 5.46
N SER A 48 -2.03 12.05 6.68
CA SER A 48 -1.17 10.92 7.01
C SER A 48 -1.70 10.11 8.18
N ARG A 49 -1.36 8.83 8.23
CA ARG A 49 -1.59 7.96 9.39
C ARG A 49 -0.46 6.96 9.56
N GLN A 50 -0.34 6.43 10.78
CA GLN A 50 0.54 5.31 11.08
C GLN A 50 -0.26 4.05 11.32
N ILE A 51 0.28 2.92 10.87
CA ILE A 51 -0.31 1.61 11.05
C ILE A 51 0.79 0.70 11.59
N THR A 52 0.46 -0.09 12.60
CA THR A 52 1.31 -1.15 13.12
C THR A 52 0.56 -2.46 13.09
N TYR A 53 1.24 -3.54 12.73
CA TYR A 53 0.65 -4.87 12.67
C TYR A 53 1.73 -5.95 12.70
N THR A 54 1.30 -7.20 12.81
CA THR A 54 2.18 -8.36 12.62
C THR A 54 1.98 -8.94 11.22
N SER A 55 3.01 -8.84 10.38
CA SER A 55 3.03 -9.46 9.04
C SER A 55 3.05 -10.99 9.14
N PRO A 56 2.42 -11.71 8.19
CA PRO A 56 2.46 -13.17 8.17
C PRO A 56 3.89 -13.68 7.93
N PRO A 57 4.20 -14.92 8.33
CA PRO A 57 5.43 -15.56 7.88
C PRO A 57 5.43 -15.71 6.35
N THR A 58 6.59 -15.54 5.74
CA THR A 58 6.83 -15.81 4.32
C THR A 58 7.82 -16.97 4.19
N ALA A 59 8.14 -17.38 2.97
CA ALA A 59 9.23 -18.34 2.73
C ALA A 59 10.59 -17.86 3.27
N PHE A 60 10.77 -16.55 3.50
CA PHE A 60 12.04 -15.95 3.85
C PHE A 60 12.04 -15.22 5.20
N SER A 61 10.90 -15.09 5.85
CA SER A 61 10.76 -14.37 7.12
C SER A 61 9.78 -15.06 8.05
N ARG A 62 10.06 -15.02 9.35
CA ARG A 62 9.03 -15.30 10.36
C ARG A 62 8.02 -14.15 10.39
N ALA A 63 6.91 -14.36 11.07
CA ALA A 63 5.99 -13.27 11.38
C ALA A 63 6.75 -12.11 12.03
N SER A 64 6.57 -10.89 11.54
CA SER A 64 7.39 -9.73 11.91
C SER A 64 6.51 -8.58 12.38
N PRO A 65 6.87 -7.89 13.48
CA PRO A 65 6.30 -6.59 13.80
C PRO A 65 6.62 -5.63 12.67
N THR A 66 5.60 -5.02 12.09
CA THR A 66 5.70 -4.22 10.88
C THR A 66 5.03 -2.88 11.10
N LYS A 67 5.65 -1.83 10.56
CA LYS A 67 5.16 -0.46 10.66
C LYS A 67 4.93 0.07 9.26
N GLU A 68 3.82 0.73 9.06
CA GLU A 68 3.47 1.42 7.82
C GLU A 68 3.16 2.87 8.12
N THR A 69 3.68 3.78 7.31
CA THR A 69 3.24 5.18 7.27
C THR A 69 2.54 5.39 5.95
N GLN A 70 1.29 5.84 6.01
CA GLN A 70 0.50 6.15 4.83
C GLN A 70 0.33 7.65 4.70
N VAL A 71 0.55 8.17 3.49
CA VAL A 71 0.35 9.58 3.14
C VAL A 71 -0.57 9.62 1.95
N PHE A 72 -1.80 10.08 2.20
CA PHE A 72 -2.80 10.38 1.18
C PHE A 72 -2.62 11.82 0.71
N THR A 73 -2.57 12.05 -0.59
CA THR A 73 -2.44 13.38 -1.19
C THR A 73 -3.47 13.56 -2.30
N VAL A 74 -4.16 14.71 -2.29
CA VAL A 74 -4.92 15.19 -3.43
C VAL A 74 -3.98 16.08 -4.25
N GLU A 75 -3.38 15.52 -5.31
CA GLU A 75 -2.36 16.25 -6.09
C GLU A 75 -3.00 17.33 -6.98
N GLU A 76 -4.14 17.02 -7.60
CA GLU A 76 -4.87 17.97 -8.46
C GLU A 76 -6.38 17.87 -8.19
N PRO A 77 -6.95 18.76 -7.36
CA PRO A 77 -8.38 18.74 -7.02
C PRO A 77 -9.30 18.86 -8.23
N HIS A 78 -8.84 19.52 -9.31
CA HIS A 78 -9.62 19.79 -10.52
C HIS A 78 -9.43 18.74 -11.63
N ASN A 79 -8.25 18.12 -11.73
CA ASN A 79 -7.97 17.06 -12.73
C ASN A 79 -8.21 15.65 -12.16
N GLY A 80 -8.41 15.52 -10.86
CA GLY A 80 -8.76 14.25 -10.26
C GLY A 80 -7.58 13.27 -10.23
N ILE A 81 -6.55 13.63 -9.47
CA ILE A 81 -5.44 12.73 -9.16
C ILE A 81 -5.40 12.52 -7.65
N TYR A 82 -5.55 11.26 -7.23
CA TYR A 82 -5.36 10.85 -5.84
C TYR A 82 -4.15 9.94 -5.75
N THR A 83 -3.27 10.21 -4.79
CA THR A 83 -2.14 9.35 -4.48
C THR A 83 -2.16 8.90 -3.03
N VAL A 84 -1.79 7.63 -2.83
CA VAL A 84 -1.44 7.10 -1.51
C VAL A 84 -0.05 6.51 -1.58
N ASP A 85 0.87 7.16 -0.89
CA ASP A 85 2.20 6.64 -0.62
C ASP A 85 2.19 5.87 0.69
N VAL A 86 2.62 4.62 0.65
CA VAL A 86 2.79 3.75 1.83
C VAL A 86 4.26 3.44 1.97
N LEU A 87 4.86 3.90 3.07
CA LEU A 87 6.21 3.55 3.46
C LEU A 87 6.16 2.44 4.51
N LEU A 88 6.74 1.30 4.16
CA LEU A 88 6.75 0.09 4.96
C LEU A 88 8.13 -0.14 5.59
N ASP A 89 8.11 -0.30 6.91
CA ASP A 89 9.20 -0.76 7.78
C ASP A 89 8.99 -2.27 8.07
N PRO A 90 9.69 -3.18 7.36
CA PRO A 90 9.43 -4.64 7.41
C PRO A 90 9.65 -5.27 8.79
N GLY A 91 10.41 -4.60 9.65
CA GLY A 91 10.70 -5.06 11.01
C GLY A 91 11.92 -5.97 11.12
N PRO A 92 12.23 -6.43 12.35
CA PRO A 92 13.47 -7.14 12.67
C PRO A 92 13.50 -8.60 12.19
N ASN A 93 12.34 -9.26 12.01
CA ASN A 93 12.29 -10.68 11.64
C ASN A 93 12.37 -10.91 10.11
N VAL A 94 12.35 -9.82 9.34
CA VAL A 94 12.64 -9.85 7.90
C VAL A 94 14.16 -9.77 7.71
N PRO A 95 14.78 -10.65 6.90
CA PRO A 95 16.20 -10.58 6.63
C PRO A 95 16.62 -9.18 6.17
N PHE A 96 17.53 -8.56 6.90
CA PHE A 96 17.99 -7.18 6.64
C PHE A 96 16.87 -6.12 6.65
N GLY A 97 15.71 -6.39 7.24
CA GLY A 97 14.54 -5.51 7.26
C GLY A 97 14.78 -4.16 7.94
N THR A 98 15.84 -4.03 8.74
CA THR A 98 16.27 -2.76 9.34
C THR A 98 17.16 -1.91 8.40
N ARG A 99 17.59 -2.45 7.25
CA ARG A 99 18.50 -1.80 6.29
C ARG A 99 17.81 -1.26 5.05
N PHE A 100 16.56 -1.60 4.83
CA PHE A 100 15.75 -1.05 3.73
C PHE A 100 14.33 -0.72 4.19
N ARG A 101 13.61 -0.03 3.32
CA ARG A 101 12.18 0.26 3.38
C ARG A 101 11.56 -0.12 2.05
N ILE A 102 10.26 -0.37 2.06
CA ILE A 102 9.51 -0.59 0.84
C ILE A 102 8.53 0.59 0.71
N ARG A 103 8.61 1.29 -0.41
CA ARG A 103 7.61 2.29 -0.77
C ARG A 103 6.63 1.66 -1.74
N TRP A 104 5.35 1.65 -1.38
CA TRP A 104 4.25 1.37 -2.29
C TRP A 104 3.57 2.69 -2.63
N ARG A 105 3.15 2.84 -3.88
CA ARG A 105 2.38 3.99 -4.32
C ARG A 105 1.19 3.54 -5.14
N TYR A 106 0.03 3.95 -4.67
CA TYR A 106 -1.25 3.85 -5.33
C TYR A 106 -1.55 5.18 -6.00
N LEU A 107 -1.80 5.15 -7.31
CA LEU A 107 -2.14 6.34 -8.09
C LEU A 107 -3.49 6.08 -8.76
N LEU A 108 -4.50 6.87 -8.39
CA LEU A 108 -5.81 6.87 -9.03
C LEU A 108 -5.89 8.04 -10.01
N LEU A 109 -6.19 7.71 -11.26
CA LEU A 109 -6.37 8.66 -12.35
C LEU A 109 -7.76 8.50 -12.93
N ALA A 110 -8.43 9.63 -13.20
CA ALA A 110 -9.65 9.61 -13.98
C ALA A 110 -9.38 8.99 -15.37
N ALA A 111 -10.23 8.06 -15.79
CA ALA A 111 -10.22 7.45 -17.10
C ALA A 111 -11.53 7.76 -17.85
N GLN A 112 -11.65 7.34 -19.10
CA GLN A 112 -12.85 7.60 -19.90
C GLN A 112 -14.09 6.91 -19.29
N LYS A 113 -15.28 7.49 -19.52
CA LYS A 113 -16.59 6.90 -19.18
C LYS A 113 -16.79 6.60 -17.69
N ASP A 114 -16.46 7.56 -16.81
CA ASP A 114 -16.59 7.42 -15.35
C ASP A 114 -15.87 6.20 -14.77
N THR A 115 -14.74 5.83 -15.36
CA THR A 115 -13.86 4.77 -14.85
C THR A 115 -12.61 5.34 -14.22
N THR A 116 -11.93 4.53 -13.42
CA THR A 116 -10.69 4.94 -12.73
C THR A 116 -9.55 4.01 -13.09
N ARG A 117 -8.42 4.58 -13.52
CA ARG A 117 -7.18 3.82 -13.67
C ARG A 117 -6.42 3.83 -12.35
N LEU A 118 -6.34 2.66 -11.71
CA LEU A 118 -5.43 2.41 -10.60
C LEU A 118 -4.06 1.96 -11.15
N GLN A 119 -3.02 2.72 -10.86
CA GLN A 119 -1.63 2.35 -11.09
C GLN A 119 -0.96 2.02 -9.76
N LEU A 120 -0.26 0.90 -9.74
CA LEU A 120 0.45 0.38 -8.58
C LEU A 120 1.93 0.40 -8.90
N SER A 121 2.71 1.05 -8.04
CA SER A 121 4.17 1.04 -8.14
C SER A 121 4.77 0.70 -6.78
N TYR A 122 5.93 0.07 -6.81
CA TYR A 122 6.67 -0.28 -5.62
C TYR A 122 8.16 -0.05 -5.84
N GLN A 123 8.85 0.33 -4.77
CA GLN A 123 10.27 0.64 -4.78
C GLN A 123 10.91 0.14 -3.49
N LEU A 124 12.09 -0.47 -3.60
CA LEU A 124 12.92 -0.81 -2.45
C LEU A 124 13.90 0.33 -2.20
N LEU A 125 13.88 0.87 -0.98
CA LEU A 125 14.68 2.02 -0.56
C LEU A 125 15.73 1.57 0.44
N TRP A 126 17.00 1.62 0.08
CA TRP A 126 18.09 1.29 0.99
C TRP A 126 18.38 2.44 1.95
N VAL A 127 18.25 2.18 3.26
CA VAL A 127 18.58 3.16 4.32
C VAL A 127 19.98 2.93 4.89
N LYS A 128 20.53 1.72 4.72
CA LYS A 128 21.89 1.35 5.15
C LYS A 128 22.55 0.46 4.09
N PRO A 129 23.88 0.44 3.98
CA PRO A 129 24.60 -0.50 3.11
C PRO A 129 24.21 -1.95 3.40
N CYS A 130 24.12 -2.79 2.37
CA CYS A 130 23.81 -4.23 2.50
C CYS A 130 24.74 -5.06 1.60
N PRO A 131 25.60 -5.92 2.17
CA PRO A 131 26.53 -6.74 1.39
C PRO A 131 25.87 -7.68 0.38
N ILE A 132 24.63 -8.11 0.65
CA ILE A 132 23.86 -9.01 -0.22
C ILE A 132 22.66 -8.32 -0.87
N LYS A 133 22.81 -7.03 -1.19
CA LYS A 133 21.78 -6.16 -1.79
C LYS A 133 21.02 -6.85 -2.94
N GLY A 134 21.73 -7.43 -3.91
CA GLY A 134 21.09 -8.05 -5.08
C GLY A 134 20.22 -9.26 -4.74
N TRP A 135 20.60 -10.07 -3.75
CA TRP A 135 19.79 -11.20 -3.29
C TRP A 135 18.53 -10.72 -2.56
N VAL A 136 18.67 -9.72 -1.68
CA VAL A 136 17.53 -9.11 -0.96
C VAL A 136 16.55 -8.46 -1.94
N GLU A 137 17.05 -7.72 -2.94
CA GLU A 137 16.23 -7.13 -4.00
C GLU A 137 15.47 -8.20 -4.78
N LYS A 138 16.15 -9.28 -5.20
CA LYS A 138 15.51 -10.37 -5.94
C LYS A 138 14.37 -10.99 -5.14
N LEU A 139 14.58 -11.32 -3.87
CA LEU A 139 13.56 -11.92 -3.01
C LEU A 139 12.41 -10.97 -2.72
N THR A 140 12.73 -9.73 -2.35
CA THR A 140 11.71 -8.72 -2.03
C THR A 140 10.86 -8.43 -3.26
N LEU A 141 11.46 -8.20 -4.43
CA LEU A 141 10.72 -7.94 -5.67
C LEU A 141 9.84 -9.12 -6.10
N ALA A 142 10.28 -10.37 -5.87
CA ALA A 142 9.44 -11.53 -6.12
C ALA A 142 8.19 -11.53 -5.22
N GLU A 143 8.35 -11.21 -3.95
CA GLU A 143 7.25 -11.12 -2.99
C GLU A 143 6.32 -9.94 -3.32
N LEU A 144 6.85 -8.76 -3.64
CA LEU A 144 6.05 -7.60 -4.04
C LEU A 144 5.22 -7.88 -5.30
N ARG A 145 5.75 -8.63 -6.27
CA ARG A 145 4.97 -9.09 -7.44
C ARG A 145 3.85 -10.04 -7.06
N ARG A 146 4.09 -10.97 -6.13
CA ARG A 146 3.06 -11.89 -5.61
C ARG A 146 1.94 -11.11 -4.93
N VAL A 147 2.30 -10.20 -4.03
CA VAL A 147 1.39 -9.29 -3.33
C VAL A 147 0.57 -8.44 -4.32
N GLY A 148 1.20 -7.90 -5.36
CA GLY A 148 0.50 -7.16 -6.41
C GLY A 148 -0.55 -7.99 -7.16
N LYS A 149 -0.29 -9.28 -7.39
CA LYS A 149 -1.27 -10.20 -7.99
C LYS A 149 -2.44 -10.48 -7.05
N ASP A 150 -2.15 -10.77 -5.78
CA ASP A 150 -3.19 -11.02 -4.77
C ASP A 150 -4.11 -9.81 -4.59
N MET A 151 -3.54 -8.61 -4.65
CA MET A 151 -4.28 -7.36 -4.58
C MET A 151 -5.18 -7.18 -5.80
N SER A 152 -4.66 -7.45 -7.00
CA SER A 152 -5.50 -7.44 -8.20
C SER A 152 -6.64 -8.45 -8.09
N ALA A 153 -6.38 -9.65 -7.57
CA ALA A 153 -7.44 -10.65 -7.37
C ALA A 153 -8.49 -10.17 -6.35
N LEU A 154 -8.08 -9.56 -5.23
CA LEU A 154 -9.03 -8.97 -4.28
C LEU A 154 -9.87 -7.86 -4.91
N LEU A 155 -9.25 -6.97 -5.70
CA LEU A 155 -9.99 -5.93 -6.41
C LEU A 155 -11.02 -6.54 -7.38
N GLY A 156 -10.68 -7.66 -8.05
CA GLY A 156 -11.64 -8.44 -8.85
C GLY A 156 -12.78 -9.02 -8.02
N GLU A 157 -12.49 -9.68 -6.89
CA GLU A 157 -13.50 -10.24 -5.96
C GLU A 157 -14.44 -9.16 -5.40
N MET A 158 -13.95 -7.94 -5.22
CA MET A 158 -14.74 -6.80 -4.79
C MET A 158 -15.60 -6.18 -5.92
N GLY A 159 -15.55 -6.76 -7.13
CA GLY A 159 -16.31 -6.29 -8.29
C GLY A 159 -15.65 -5.13 -9.04
N PHE A 160 -14.37 -4.83 -8.76
CA PHE A 160 -13.66 -3.69 -9.33
C PHE A 160 -12.77 -4.01 -10.53
N LEU A 161 -12.63 -5.26 -10.93
CA LEU A 161 -11.99 -5.62 -12.18
C LEU A 161 -12.99 -6.45 -12.98
N ALA A 162 -13.38 -5.94 -14.14
CA ALA A 162 -14.13 -6.67 -15.15
C ALA A 162 -13.20 -7.59 -15.96
#